data_AF-A0A352YWY0-F1
#
_entry.id   AF-A0A352YWY0-F1
#
_cell.length_a   1.000
_cell.length_b   1.000
_cell.length_c   1.000
_cell.angle_alpha   90.00
_cell.angle_beta   90.00
_cell.angle_gamma   90.00
#
_symmetry.space_group_name_H-M   'P 1'
#
loop_
_entity.id
_entity.type
_entity.pdbx_description
1 polymer ?
#
loop_
_entity_poly.entity_id
_entity_poly.type
_entity_poly.pdbx_seq_one_letter_code
_entity_poly.pdbx_strand_id
1 'polypeptide(L)'
;VCTIAKRNIKAGEKVKGIGSADIYGRIYTYKEASQLKAVPLGIAENGIALAGMPKGTLITEGNFKPDSTTFIYKLRKEQDNLLK
;
A
#
# COMPACT_ATOMS: atom_id res chain seq x y z
N VAL A 1 4.95 5.60 6.71
CA VAL A 1 4.53 6.28 5.45
C VAL A 1 3.47 5.43 4.77
N CYS A 2 2.29 5.99 4.52
CA CYS A 2 1.17 5.35 3.85
C CYS A 2 1.21 5.61 2.34
N THR A 3 0.48 4.80 1.58
CA THR A 3 0.46 4.86 0.11
C THR A 3 -0.81 5.54 -0.39
N ILE A 4 -0.66 6.52 -1.28
CA ILE A 4 -1.77 7.22 -1.93
C ILE A 4 -1.71 7.00 -3.44
N ALA A 5 -2.86 6.75 -4.06
CA ALA A 5 -2.99 6.70 -5.52
C ALA A 5 -2.71 8.08 -6.13
N LYS A 6 -1.72 8.18 -7.02
CA LYS A 6 -1.31 9.42 -7.71
C LYS A 6 -2.18 9.71 -8.94
N ARG A 7 -2.84 8.68 -9.47
CA ARG A 7 -3.79 8.70 -10.59
C ARG A 7 -4.96 7.75 -10.31
N ASN A 8 -5.89 7.66 -11.25
CA ASN A 8 -6.90 6.61 -11.22
C ASN A 8 -6.23 5.24 -11.51
N ILE A 9 -6.50 4.26 -10.66
CA ILE A 9 -6.01 2.87 -10.77
C ILE A 9 -7.23 1.97 -10.93
N LYS A 10 -7.21 1.07 -11.93
CA LYS A 10 -8.32 0.15 -12.19
C LYS A 10 -8.21 -1.11 -11.32
N ALA A 11 -9.33 -1.77 -11.07
CA ALA A 11 -9.30 -3.10 -10.45
C ALA A 11 -8.47 -4.08 -11.31
N GLY A 12 -7.68 -4.94 -10.66
CA GLY A 12 -6.77 -5.88 -11.30
C GLY A 12 -5.45 -5.26 -11.77
N GLU A 13 -5.30 -3.93 -11.75
CA GLU A 13 -4.09 -3.26 -12.20
C GLU A 13 -2.93 -3.45 -11.20
N LYS A 14 -1.74 -3.76 -11.72
CA LYS A 14 -0.50 -3.80 -10.94
C LYS A 14 0.10 -2.40 -10.83
N VAL A 15 0.43 -2.01 -9.61
CA VAL A 15 1.05 -0.71 -9.30
C VAL A 15 2.58 -0.80 -9.40
N LYS A 16 3.20 0.20 -10.03
CA LYS A 16 4.66 0.38 -10.08
C LYS A 16 5.20 1.02 -8.79
N GLY A 17 6.51 0.92 -8.59
CA GLY A 17 7.18 1.41 -7.39
C GLY A 17 7.20 2.94 -7.19
N ILE A 18 7.93 3.36 -6.16
CA ILE A 18 8.11 4.76 -5.77
C ILE A 18 8.75 5.55 -6.92
N GLY A 19 8.29 6.78 -7.15
CA GLY A 19 8.74 7.62 -8.26
C GLY A 19 7.95 7.42 -9.56
N SER A 20 7.11 6.39 -9.64
CA SER A 20 6.22 6.16 -10.78
C SER A 20 5.05 7.17 -10.86
N ALA A 21 4.21 6.99 -11.87
CA ALA A 21 2.96 7.73 -12.03
C ALA A 21 1.81 7.17 -11.15
N ASP A 22 2.02 6.04 -10.46
CA ASP A 22 0.92 5.29 -9.85
C ASP A 22 0.66 5.68 -8.41
N ILE A 23 1.73 5.89 -7.63
CA ILE A 23 1.64 6.11 -6.18
C ILE A 23 2.62 7.17 -5.67
N TYR A 24 2.30 7.73 -4.50
CA TYR A 24 3.21 8.54 -3.70
C TYR A 24 3.00 8.29 -2.20
N GLY A 25 3.98 8.71 -1.40
CA GLY A 25 3.93 8.58 0.06
C GLY A 25 3.21 9.74 0.75
N ARG A 26 2.46 9.43 1.81
CA ARG A 26 1.93 10.41 2.76
C ARG A 26 2.22 9.97 4.19
N ILE A 27 2.64 10.91 5.04
CA ILE A 27 2.88 10.64 6.46
C ILE A 27 1.54 10.66 7.19
N TYR A 28 1.36 9.68 8.08
CA TYR A 28 0.27 9.55 9.03
C TYR A 28 0.89 9.18 10.38
N THR A 29 0.19 9.46 11.48
CA THR A 29 0.56 8.83 12.74
C THR A 29 0.37 7.31 12.65
N TYR A 30 1.10 6.55 13.46
CA TYR A 30 0.92 5.09 13.49
C TYR A 30 -0.52 4.69 13.82
N LYS A 31 -1.14 5.37 14.80
CA LYS A 31 -2.50 5.10 15.24
C LYS A 31 -3.51 5.27 14.10
N GLU A 32 -3.45 6.38 13.37
CA GLU A 32 -4.34 6.62 12.23
C GLU A 32 -4.12 5.59 11.11
N ALA A 33 -2.86 5.33 10.74
CA ALA A 33 -2.52 4.38 9.69
C ALA A 33 -3.02 2.97 10.01
N SER A 34 -2.88 2.54 11.27
CA SER A 34 -3.36 1.25 11.76
C SER A 34 -4.89 1.16 11.72
N GLN A 35 -5.60 2.18 12.23
CA GLN A 35 -7.07 2.24 12.20
C GLN A 35 -7.62 2.20 10.78
N LEU A 36 -6.96 2.87 9.84
CA LEU A 36 -7.34 2.90 8.42
C LEU A 36 -6.87 1.67 7.63
N LYS A 37 -6.13 0.76 8.26
CA LYS A 37 -5.48 -0.40 7.61
C LYS A 37 -4.68 0.01 6.36
N ALA A 38 -3.95 1.12 6.48
CA ALA A 38 -3.21 1.71 5.36
C ALA A 38 -2.02 0.83 4.95
N VAL A 39 -1.87 0.61 3.63
CA VAL A 39 -0.73 -0.14 3.11
C VAL A 39 0.54 0.74 3.18
N PRO A 40 1.62 0.26 3.82
CA PRO A 40 2.90 0.96 3.85
C PRO A 40 3.51 1.12 2.45
N LEU A 41 4.02 2.31 2.15
CA LEU A 41 4.60 2.62 0.84
C LEU A 41 5.71 1.64 0.41
N GLY A 42 6.55 1.23 1.37
CA GLY A 42 7.68 0.33 1.10
C GLY A 42 7.29 -1.09 0.68
N ILE A 43 6.02 -1.49 0.77
CA ILE A 43 5.53 -2.80 0.32
C ILE A 43 4.46 -2.70 -0.79
N ALA A 44 4.22 -1.50 -1.33
CA ALA A 44 3.17 -1.28 -2.32
C ALA A 44 3.59 -1.66 -3.75
N GLU A 45 4.89 -1.65 -4.04
CA GLU A 45 5.41 -2.00 -5.37
C GLU A 45 4.99 -3.43 -5.77
N ASN A 46 4.62 -3.61 -7.04
CA ASN A 46 4.14 -4.87 -7.60
C ASN A 46 2.82 -5.40 -7.00
N GLY A 47 2.19 -4.69 -6.08
CA GLY A 47 0.87 -5.05 -5.58
C GLY A 47 -0.24 -4.82 -6.60
N ILE A 48 -1.37 -5.48 -6.37
CA ILE A 48 -2.52 -5.53 -7.28
C ILE A 48 -3.71 -4.80 -6.63
N ALA A 49 -4.34 -3.91 -7.39
CA ALA A 49 -5.59 -3.27 -6.99
C ALA A 49 -6.74 -4.29 -6.97
N LEU A 50 -7.44 -4.40 -5.84
CA LEU A 50 -8.62 -5.27 -5.69
C LEU A 50 -9.91 -4.58 -6.15
N ALA A 51 -9.91 -3.25 -6.15
CA ALA A 51 -11.02 -2.42 -6.60
C ALA A 51 -10.48 -1.17 -7.34
N GLY A 52 -11.35 -0.48 -8.07
CA GLY A 52 -11.00 0.80 -8.69
C GLY A 52 -10.70 1.86 -7.63
N MET A 53 -9.59 2.58 -7.79
CA MET A 53 -9.14 3.63 -6.87
C MET A 53 -8.97 4.95 -7.62
N PRO A 54 -9.85 5.96 -7.40
CA PRO A 54 -9.65 7.30 -7.92
C PRO A 54 -8.34 7.93 -7.45
N LYS A 55 -7.83 8.92 -8.19
CA LYS A 55 -6.69 9.74 -7.76
C LYS A 55 -6.92 10.30 -6.34
N GLY A 56 -5.91 10.19 -5.49
CA GLY A 56 -5.96 10.66 -4.10
C GLY A 56 -6.48 9.62 -3.11
N THR A 57 -6.95 8.46 -3.57
CA THR A 57 -7.43 7.37 -2.71
C THR A 57 -6.30 6.82 -1.84
N LEU A 58 -6.59 6.61 -0.56
CA LEU A 58 -5.72 5.87 0.35
C LEU A 58 -5.74 4.39 -0.02
N ILE A 59 -4.55 3.83 -0.23
CA ILE A 59 -4.41 2.39 -0.47
C ILE A 59 -4.43 1.68 0.88
N THR A 60 -5.35 0.72 1.02
CA THR A 60 -5.60 -0.04 2.25
C THR A 60 -5.63 -1.54 1.95
N GLU A 61 -5.55 -2.36 2.99
CA GLU A 61 -5.64 -3.82 2.84
C GLU A 61 -6.97 -4.28 2.21
N GLY A 62 -8.02 -3.43 2.27
CA GLY A 62 -9.33 -3.74 1.69
C GLY A 62 -9.43 -3.49 0.17
N ASN A 63 -8.57 -2.64 -0.40
CA ASN A 63 -8.62 -2.28 -1.82
C ASN A 63 -7.35 -2.66 -2.60
N PHE A 64 -6.37 -3.26 -1.93
CA PHE A 64 -5.06 -3.55 -2.52
C PHE A 64 -4.38 -4.75 -1.86
N LYS A 65 -3.74 -5.57 -2.70
CA LYS A 65 -2.97 -6.74 -2.28
C LYS A 65 -1.48 -6.53 -2.58
N PRO A 66 -0.64 -6.30 -1.56
CA PRO A 66 0.82 -6.28 -1.73
C PRO A 66 1.37 -7.58 -2.31
N ASP A 67 2.53 -7.51 -2.96
CA ASP A 67 3.24 -8.70 -3.43
C ASP A 67 3.90 -9.45 -2.26
N SER A 68 3.24 -10.52 -1.83
CA SER A 68 3.68 -11.34 -0.70
C SER A 68 4.92 -12.18 -0.96
N THR A 69 5.40 -12.25 -2.21
CA THR A 69 6.61 -13.00 -2.57
C THR A 69 7.88 -12.23 -2.20
N THR A 70 7.78 -10.90 -2.10
CA THR A 70 8.92 -10.03 -1.84
C THR A 70 9.50 -10.22 -0.43
N PHE A 71 10.82 -10.07 -0.30
CA PHE A 71 11.50 -10.21 0.97
C PHE A 71 11.07 -9.13 1.98
N ILE A 72 10.91 -7.88 1.52
CA ILE A 72 10.48 -6.76 2.37
C ILE A 72 9.07 -6.97 2.93
N TYR A 73 8.16 -7.56 2.15
CA TYR A 73 6.82 -7.91 2.65
C TYR A 73 6.93 -8.91 3.81
N LYS A 74 7.72 -9.97 3.65
CA LYS A 74 7.91 -11.00 4.70
C LYS A 74 8.46 -10.38 5.97
N LEU A 75 9.53 -9.58 5.88
CA LEU A 75 10.10 -8.87 7.03
C LEU A 75 9.09 -7.94 7.70
N ARG A 76 8.27 -7.23 6.91
CA ARG A 76 7.24 -6.36 7.47
C ARG A 76 6.18 -7.15 8.24
N LYS A 77 5.78 -8.33 7.77
CA LYS A 77 4.85 -9.20 8.50
C LYS A 77 5.44 -9.73 9.80
N GLU A 78 6.73 -10.09 9.81
CA GLU A 78 7.43 -10.45 11.05
C GLU A 78 7.47 -9.28 12.04
N GLN A 79 7.76 -8.07 11.56
CA GLN A 79 7.73 -6.87 12.39
C GLN A 79 6.32 -6.61 12.96
N ASP A 80 5.26 -6.77 12.17
CA ASP A 80 3.88 -6.65 12.66
C ASP A 80 3.61 -7.70 13.77
N ASN A 81 4.17 -8.91 13.69
CA ASN A 81 3.98 -9.95 14.70
C ASN A 81 4.73 -9.66 16.01
N LEU A 82 5.90 -9.01 15.95
CA LEU A 82 6.66 -8.62 17.14
C LEU A 82 5.98 -7.49 17.94
N LEU A 83 5.15 -6.69 17.27
CA LEU A 83 4.48 -5.51 17.84
C LEU A 83 3.01 -5.77 18.22
N LYS A 84 2.56 -7.04 18.16
CA LYS A 84 1.28 -7.47 18.73
C LYS A 84 1.42 -7.67 20.22
#